data_AF-A0A8T5MQS0-F1
#
_entry.id   AF-A0A8T5MQS0-F1
#
_cell.length_a   1.000
_cell.length_b   1.000
_cell.length_c   1.000
_cell.angle_alpha   90.00
_cell.angle_beta   90.00
_cell.angle_gamma   90.00
#
_symmetry.space_group_name_H-M   'P 1'
#
loop_
_entity.id
_entity.type
_entity.pdbx_description
1 polymer ?
#
loop_
_entity_poly.entity_id
_entity_poly.type
_entity_poly.pdbx_seq_one_letter_code
_entity_poly.pdbx_strand_id
1 'polypeptide(L)' 'MKRGFMLGKTETGVLRLVAKGSSEEDVIRCMLGEGLASSRHIVKEAINRLIEKKFIKRIDDELELTEVGEKTVDVLKG' A
#
# COMPACT_ATOMS: atom_id res chain seq x y z
N MET A 1 18.25 18.85 7.70
CA MET A 1 17.67 18.03 6.60
C MET A 1 16.24 17.65 6.97
N LYS A 2 15.21 18.18 6.30
CA LYS A 2 13.84 17.64 6.42
C LYS A 2 13.78 16.37 5.55
N ARG A 3 13.76 15.18 6.16
CA ARG A 3 13.72 13.88 5.46
C ARG A 3 12.43 13.78 4.65
N GLY A 4 12.53 13.72 3.32
CA GLY A 4 11.41 13.35 2.45
C GLY A 4 10.99 11.92 2.75
N PHE A 5 9.69 11.71 2.98
CA PHE A 5 9.14 10.39 3.24
C PHE A 5 9.14 9.59 1.94
N MET A 6 9.95 8.54 1.86
CA MET A 6 10.07 7.68 0.67
C MET A 6 9.42 6.33 0.95
N LEU A 7 8.38 5.99 0.18
CA LEU A 7 7.80 4.65 0.18
C LEU A 7 8.72 3.68 -0.56
N GLY A 8 8.90 2.48 0.00
CA GLY A 8 9.58 1.39 -0.70
C GLY A 8 8.74 0.87 -1.88
N LYS A 9 9.37 0.15 -2.83
CA LYS A 9 8.68 -0.40 -4.01
C LYS A 9 7.45 -1.24 -3.64
N THR A 10 7.56 -2.05 -2.59
CA THR A 10 6.45 -2.88 -2.09
C THR A 10 5.33 -2.04 -1.49
N GLU A 11 5.64 -1.02 -0.68
CA GLU A 11 4.64 -0.11 -0.10
C GLU A 11 3.92 0.69 -1.20
N THR A 12 4.65 1.18 -2.20
CA THR A 12 4.08 1.86 -3.38
C THR A 12 3.15 0.95 -4.18
N GLY A 13 3.55 -0.31 -4.39
CA GLY A 13 2.71 -1.31 -5.07
C GLY A 13 1.42 -1.59 -4.31
N VAL A 14 1.51 -1.85 -3.00
CA VAL A 14 0.35 -2.05 -2.11
C VAL A 14 -0.57 -0.84 -2.16
N LEU A 15 -0.02 0.38 -1.99
CA LEU A 15 -0.82 1.60 -1.99
C LEU A 15 -1.57 1.81 -3.31
N ARG A 16 -0.95 1.51 -4.46
CA ARG A 16 -1.61 1.58 -5.78
C ARG A 16 -2.71 0.56 -5.95
N LEU A 17 -2.57 -0.64 -5.39
CA LEU A 17 -3.60 -1.68 -5.48
C LEU A 17 -4.79 -1.37 -4.56
N VAL A 18 -4.53 -0.89 -3.34
CA VAL A 18 -5.59 -0.40 -2.44
C VAL A 18 -6.35 0.77 -3.09
N ALA A 19 -5.66 1.67 -3.79
CA ALA A 19 -6.29 2.76 -4.54
C ALA A 19 -7.24 2.30 -5.67
N LYS A 20 -7.12 1.06 -6.13
CA LYS A 20 -8.04 0.44 -7.12
C LYS A 20 -9.22 -0.27 -6.45
N GLY A 21 -9.34 -0.22 -5.12
CA GLY A 21 -10.34 -0.96 -4.36
C GLY A 21 -10.05 -2.46 -4.26
N SER A 22 -8.78 -2.88 -4.35
CA SER A 22 -8.43 -4.29 -4.22
C SER A 22 -8.51 -4.76 -2.76
N SER A 23 -9.09 -5.94 -2.55
CA SER A 23 -9.09 -6.63 -1.25
C SER A 23 -7.66 -6.96 -0.78
N GLU A 24 -7.46 -7.19 0.53
CA GLU A 24 -6.14 -7.59 1.05
C GLU A 24 -5.58 -8.84 0.35
N GLU A 25 -6.44 -9.83 0.09
CA GLU A 25 -6.04 -11.07 -0.58
C GLU A 25 -5.69 -10.83 -2.06
N ASP A 26 -6.42 -9.95 -2.76
CA ASP A 26 -6.06 -9.56 -4.12
C ASP A 26 -4.74 -8.79 -4.17
N VAL A 27 -4.52 -7.88 -3.22
CA VAL A 27 -3.25 -7.16 -3.07
C VAL A 27 -2.11 -8.17 -2.91
N ILE A 28 -2.24 -9.14 -2.00
CA ILE A 28 -1.23 -10.18 -1.78
C ILE A 28 -0.97 -10.97 -3.06
N ARG A 29 -2.04 -11.43 -3.73
CA ARG A 29 -1.94 -12.20 -4.97
C ARG A 29 -1.22 -11.43 -6.07
N CYS A 30 -1.60 -10.16 -6.30
CA CYS A 30 -0.98 -9.31 -7.31
C CYS A 30 0.49 -9.00 -6.99
N MET A 31 0.80 -8.64 -5.75
CA MET A 31 2.18 -8.31 -5.34
C MET A 31 3.13 -9.50 -5.50
N LEU A 32 2.67 -10.72 -5.23
CA LEU A 32 3.43 -11.94 -5.46
C LEU A 32 3.54 -12.28 -6.94
N GLY A 33 2.44 -12.18 -7.69
CA GLY A 33 2.40 -12.48 -9.12
C GLY A 33 3.27 -11.56 -9.97
N GLU A 34 3.39 -10.29 -9.58
CA GLU A 34 4.25 -9.30 -10.24
C GLU A 34 5.71 -9.35 -9.74
N GLY A 35 6.03 -10.21 -8.76
CA GLY A 35 7.38 -10.28 -8.16
C GLY A 35 7.77 -9.04 -7.35
N LEU A 36 6.80 -8.21 -6.95
CA LEU A 36 7.01 -7.02 -6.11
C LEU A 36 7.16 -7.35 -4.62
N ALA A 37 6.83 -8.58 -4.23
CA ALA A 37 7.11 -9.16 -2.93
C ALA A 37 7.51 -10.63 -3.08
N SER A 38 8.42 -11.12 -2.23
CA SER A 38 8.86 -12.53 -2.24
C SER A 38 8.03 -13.43 -1.33
N SER A 39 7.15 -12.88 -0.50
CA SER A 39 6.27 -13.66 0.37
C SER A 39 5.04 -12.86 0.82
N ARG A 40 3.96 -13.58 1.19
CA ARG A 40 2.75 -12.98 1.79
C ARG A 40 3.09 -12.18 3.06
N HIS A 41 4.08 -12.62 3.83
CA HIS A 41 4.51 -11.93 5.04
C HIS A 41 5.00 -10.51 4.74
N ILE A 42 5.83 -10.35 3.70
CA ILE A 42 6.35 -9.03 3.29
C ILE A 42 5.23 -8.09 2.84
N VAL A 43 4.23 -8.61 2.12
CA VAL A 43 3.06 -7.79 1.73
C VAL A 43 2.27 -7.33 2.95
N LYS A 44 2.03 -8.24 3.91
CA LYS A 44 1.33 -7.90 5.16
C LYS A 44 2.09 -6.89 6.01
N GLU A 45 3.42 -7.00 6.08
CA GLU A 45 4.26 -5.98 6.72
C GLU A 45 4.13 -4.62 6.03
N ALA A 46 4.12 -4.59 4.69
CA ALA A 46 3.95 -3.35 3.94
C ALA A 46 2.57 -2.71 4.18
N ILE A 47 1.50 -3.51 4.21
CA ILE A 47 0.14 -3.07 4.58
C ILE A 47 0.15 -2.46 5.99
N ASN A 48 0.69 -3.17 6.98
CA ASN A 48 0.74 -2.69 8.37
C ASN A 48 1.51 -1.37 8.48
N ARG A 49 2.67 -1.24 7.81
CA ARG A 49 3.42 0.01 7.78
C ARG A 49 2.59 1.14 7.19
N LEU A 50 1.87 0.91 6.10
CA LEU A 50 1.00 1.93 5.50
C LEU A 50 -0.15 2.33 6.43
N ILE A 51 -0.69 1.40 7.23
CA ILE A 51 -1.68 1.70 8.28
C ILE A 51 -1.05 2.55 9.38
N GLU A 52 0.09 2.15 9.94
CA GLU A 52 0.80 2.89 10.99
C GLU A 52 1.16 4.32 10.55
N LYS A 53 1.57 4.45 9.29
CA LYS A 53 1.91 5.72 8.65
C LYS A 53 0.68 6.51 8.18
N LYS A 54 -0.54 5.99 8.40
CA LYS A 54 -1.83 6.61 8.06
C LYS A 54 -2.05 6.86 6.57
N PHE A 55 -1.48 6.06 5.68
CA PHE A 55 -1.76 6.12 4.24
C PHE A 55 -3.01 5.32 3.89
N ILE A 56 -3.24 4.21 4.60
CA ILE A 56 -4.43 3.37 4.45
C ILE A 56 -5.04 3.12 5.83
N LYS A 57 -6.30 2.71 5.86
CA LYS A 57 -7.03 2.27 7.05
C LYS A 57 -7.71 0.95 6.73
N ARG A 58 -7.92 0.11 7.75
CA ARG A 58 -8.75 -1.08 7.64
C ARG A 58 -10.14 -0.78 8.19
N ILE A 59 -11.17 -1.09 7.42
CA ILE A 59 -12.57 -0.98 7.81
C ILE A 59 -13.19 -2.34 7.56
N ASP A 60 -13.65 -2.99 8.63
CA ASP A 60 -14.07 -4.38 8.63
C ASP A 60 -12.98 -5.28 8.01
N ASP A 61 -13.25 -5.87 6.84
CA ASP A 61 -12.34 -6.74 6.10
C ASP A 61 -11.73 -6.07 4.85
N GLU A 62 -11.95 -4.77 4.66
CA GLU A 62 -11.48 -4.02 3.50
C GLU A 62 -10.36 -3.03 3.83
N LEU A 63 -9.55 -2.72 2.81
CA LEU A 63 -8.48 -1.72 2.87
C LEU A 63 -8.94 -0.48 2.11
N GLU A 64 -8.95 0.67 2.78
CA GLU A 64 -9.29 1.96 2.19
C GLU A 64 -8.10 2.93 2.27
N LEU A 65 -8.00 3.83 1.30
CA LEU A 65 -7.08 4.97 1.40
C LEU A 65 -7.58 5.95 2.48
N THR A 66 -6.63 6.60 3.14
CA THR A 66 -6.91 7.84 3.87
C THR A 66 -6.72 9.04 2.93
N GLU A 67 -7.10 10.24 3.37
CA GLU A 67 -6.82 11.49 2.64
C GLU A 67 -5.31 11.64 2.30
N VAL A 68 -4.42 11.17 3.18
CA VAL A 68 -2.97 11.20 2.96
C VAL A 68 -2.56 10.17 1.88
N GLY A 69 -3.14 8.98 1.93
CA GLY A 69 -2.96 7.95 0.91
C GLY A 69 -3.38 8.41 -0.48
N GLU A 70 -4.56 9.01 -0.58
CA GLU A 70 -5.10 9.54 -1.83
C GLU A 70 -4.17 10.59 -2.46
N LYS A 71 -3.75 11.60 -1.69
CA LYS A 71 -2.80 12.63 -2.16
C LYS A 71 -1.47 12.02 -2.61
N THR A 72 -1.01 10.99 -1.91
CA THR A 72 0.25 10.33 -2.24
C THR A 72 0.14 9.55 -3.55
N VAL A 73 -0.96 8.84 -3.75
CA VAL A 73 -1.24 8.15 -5.01
C VAL A 73 -1.34 9.12 -6.17
N ASP A 74 -1.92 10.31 -5.96
CA ASP A 74 -2.01 11.35 -6.98
C ASP A 74 -0.62 11.81 -7.46
N VAL A 75 0.31 12.08 -6.54
CA VAL A 75 1.71 12.41 -6.85
C VAL A 75 2.41 11.29 -7.63
N LEU A 76 2.10 10.03 -7.32
CA LEU A 76 2.69 8.86 -7.99
C LEU A 76 2.13 8.60 -9.40
N LYS A 77 1.03 9.28 -9.81
CA LYS A 77 0.49 9.25 -11.17
C LYS A 77 1.12 10.30 -12.10
N GLY A 78 1.92 11.22 -11.55
CA GLY A 78 2.63 12.28 -12.28
C GLY A 78 3.74 11.79 -13.19
#